data_AF-A0A1J3JM37-F1
#
_entry.id   AF-A0A1J3JM37-F1
#
_cell.length_a   1.000
_cell.length_b   1.000
_cell.length_c   1.000
_cell.angle_alpha   90.00
_cell.angle_beta   90.00
_cell.angle_gamma   90.00
#
_symmetry.space_group_name_H-M   'P 1'
#
loop_
_entity.id
_entity.type
_entity.pdbx_description
1 polymer ?
#
loop_
_entity_poly.entity_id
_entity_poly.type
_entity_poly.pdbx_seq_one_letter_code
_entity_poly.pdbx_strand_id
1 'polypeptide(L)'
;RVHPKFLHSNATSHKWALGAFAELFDNAFDEVASGATYVNVDMLENKKAGNRMLLIEDNGGGMDPEKMRQCMSLGYSAKSKLANTIGQYGNGFKTSTMRLGADVIVFSRCPGKDGKSSTQSIGLLSYTFLRSTGKEDIVVPMLDYERRDSEWSKLGRSSLIDWDKNVKTIVQWSPFSSEEDLLRQFDLMNDRGTRIIIYNLWEDDQGMLELDFDSDPHDIQLRGVNRDEKSIKMASQFPNSRHFLTYKHSLRSYVSILYLRIPPGFRIILRGTDVEHHNVVNDMMQTEQITYRPQYGADSYSKDSNMSAVVVIGFVKDAKHHVDVQGFNVYHKNRLIKPFWRIWNAAGSDGRGVIGVLEANFVEPAHDKQGFE
;
A
#
# COMPACT_ATOMS: atom_id res chain seq x y z
N ARG A 1 -14.04 1.06 -22.23
CA ARG A 1 -14.35 -0.39 -22.15
C ARG A 1 -13.03 -1.11 -21.95
N VAL A 2 -12.90 -1.86 -20.87
CA VAL A 2 -11.66 -2.53 -20.48
C VAL A 2 -12.01 -3.97 -20.13
N HIS A 3 -11.30 -4.91 -20.76
CA HIS A 3 -11.54 -6.32 -20.56
C HIS A 3 -11.01 -6.80 -19.19
N PRO A 4 -11.72 -7.67 -18.44
CA PRO A 4 -11.29 -8.11 -17.10
C PRO A 4 -9.87 -8.70 -17.00
N LYS A 5 -9.36 -9.30 -18.09
CA LYS A 5 -7.96 -9.77 -18.19
C LYS A 5 -6.94 -8.65 -17.89
N PHE A 6 -7.28 -7.39 -18.16
CA PHE A 6 -6.42 -6.25 -17.88
C PHE A 6 -6.15 -6.07 -16.38
N LEU A 7 -7.08 -6.43 -15.49
CA LEU A 7 -6.86 -6.34 -14.03
C LEU A 7 -5.68 -7.20 -13.60
N HIS A 8 -5.61 -8.43 -14.12
CA HIS A 8 -4.51 -9.35 -13.86
C HIS A 8 -3.21 -8.91 -14.55
N SER A 9 -3.27 -8.53 -15.83
CA SER A 9 -2.08 -8.04 -16.56
C SER A 9 -1.51 -6.74 -15.98
N ASN A 10 -2.33 -5.87 -15.40
CA ASN A 10 -1.85 -4.66 -14.75
C ASN A 10 -1.20 -4.97 -13.40
N ALA A 11 -1.74 -5.95 -12.65
CA ALA A 11 -1.18 -6.41 -11.38
C ALA A 11 0.27 -6.93 -11.50
N THR A 12 0.67 -7.45 -12.67
CA THR A 12 2.05 -7.92 -12.91
C THR A 12 3.10 -6.81 -12.90
N SER A 13 2.71 -5.53 -12.86
CA SER A 13 3.65 -4.42 -12.65
C SER A 13 4.34 -4.50 -11.29
N HIS A 14 3.66 -4.99 -10.26
CA HIS A 14 4.28 -5.27 -8.97
C HIS A 14 4.94 -6.65 -8.96
N LYS A 15 6.23 -6.73 -9.30
CA LYS A 15 7.00 -7.97 -9.15
C LYS A 15 7.16 -8.39 -7.68
N TRP A 16 7.16 -7.42 -6.77
CA TRP A 16 7.35 -7.63 -5.34
C TRP A 16 6.09 -7.25 -4.57
N ALA A 17 5.49 -8.22 -3.88
CA ALA A 17 4.20 -8.06 -3.19
C ALA A 17 4.21 -6.96 -2.10
N LEU A 18 5.33 -6.75 -1.40
CA LEU A 18 5.40 -5.67 -0.39
C LEU A 18 5.31 -4.27 -1.03
N GLY A 19 5.69 -4.12 -2.31
CA GLY A 19 5.46 -2.90 -3.07
C GLY A 19 3.97 -2.59 -3.28
N ALA A 20 3.13 -3.63 -3.41
CA ALA A 20 1.68 -3.48 -3.46
C ALA A 20 1.09 -3.05 -2.10
N PHE A 21 1.60 -3.59 -0.99
CA PHE A 21 1.23 -3.09 0.34
C PHE A 21 1.56 -1.61 0.50
N ALA A 22 2.73 -1.18 0.03
CA ALA A 22 3.16 0.19 0.18
C ALA A 22 2.23 1.20 -0.52
N GLU A 23 1.67 0.87 -1.68
CA GLU A 23 0.63 1.68 -2.33
C GLU A 23 -0.65 1.81 -1.48
N LEU A 24 -1.02 0.77 -0.72
CA LEU A 24 -2.17 0.82 0.18
C LEU A 24 -1.87 1.67 1.42
N PHE A 25 -0.66 1.55 1.98
CA PHE A 25 -0.19 2.45 3.03
C PHE A 25 -0.16 3.91 2.55
N ASP A 26 0.30 4.16 1.32
CA ASP A 26 0.35 5.51 0.74
C ASP A 26 -1.04 6.16 0.67
N ASN A 27 -2.07 5.37 0.31
CA ASN A 27 -3.43 5.88 0.25
C ASN A 27 -3.97 6.27 1.62
N ALA A 28 -3.68 5.49 2.66
CA ALA A 28 -4.08 5.79 4.04
C ALA A 28 -3.25 6.96 4.62
N PHE A 29 -1.96 7.00 4.33
CA PHE A 29 -1.05 8.06 4.76
C PHE A 29 -1.43 9.43 4.15
N ASP A 30 -1.83 9.46 2.88
CA ASP A 30 -2.35 10.67 2.24
C ASP A 30 -3.61 11.22 2.96
N GLU A 31 -4.39 10.37 3.63
CA GLU A 31 -5.59 10.78 4.38
C GLU A 31 -5.27 11.38 5.77
N VAL A 32 -3.99 11.50 6.16
CA VAL A 32 -3.58 12.31 7.32
C VAL A 32 -4.06 13.76 7.16
N ALA A 33 -4.05 14.30 5.93
CA ALA A 33 -4.60 15.62 5.62
C ALA A 33 -6.12 15.71 5.85
N SER A 34 -6.82 14.56 5.86
CA SER A 34 -8.25 14.43 6.21
C SER A 34 -8.47 14.03 7.68
N GLY A 35 -7.43 13.98 8.51
CA GLY A 35 -7.52 13.62 9.91
C GLY A 35 -7.38 12.12 10.23
N ALA A 36 -6.79 11.33 9.32
CA ALA A 36 -6.38 9.95 9.65
C ALA A 36 -5.31 9.99 10.75
N THR A 37 -5.47 9.12 11.75
CA THR A 37 -4.50 8.91 12.84
C THR A 37 -3.93 7.51 12.85
N TYR A 38 -4.49 6.58 12.07
CA TYR A 38 -3.87 5.27 11.88
C TYR A 38 -4.20 4.63 10.55
N VAL A 39 -3.37 3.65 10.21
CA VAL A 39 -3.66 2.58 9.27
C VAL A 39 -3.39 1.24 9.96
N ASN A 40 -4.34 0.33 9.89
CA ASN A 40 -4.27 -1.02 10.44
C ASN A 40 -4.27 -2.05 9.31
N VAL A 41 -3.28 -2.94 9.33
CA VAL A 41 -3.17 -4.06 8.39
C VAL A 41 -3.16 -5.36 9.17
N ASP A 42 -4.07 -6.27 8.84
CA ASP A 42 -4.23 -7.53 9.56
C ASP A 42 -4.67 -8.68 8.63
N MET A 43 -4.69 -9.89 9.16
CA MET A 43 -5.29 -11.05 8.50
C MET A 43 -6.66 -11.34 9.11
N LEU A 44 -7.62 -11.65 8.25
CA LEU A 44 -8.95 -12.11 8.66
C LEU A 44 -9.18 -13.53 8.15
N GLU A 45 -9.94 -14.30 8.90
CA GLU A 45 -10.48 -15.57 8.42
C GLU A 45 -11.80 -15.35 7.69
N ASN A 46 -11.88 -15.87 6.47
CA ASN A 46 -13.11 -15.90 5.70
C ASN A 46 -14.06 -16.94 6.28
N LYS A 47 -15.07 -16.50 7.04
CA LYS A 47 -16.05 -17.42 7.63
C LYS A 47 -16.85 -18.24 6.62
N LYS A 48 -16.97 -17.78 5.37
CA LYS A 48 -17.73 -18.43 4.30
C LYS A 48 -16.93 -19.51 3.58
N ALA A 49 -15.64 -19.27 3.31
CA ALA A 49 -14.78 -20.18 2.54
C ALA A 49 -13.68 -20.87 3.38
N GLY A 50 -13.47 -20.46 4.62
CA GLY A 50 -12.42 -20.99 5.51
C GLY A 50 -10.99 -20.58 5.15
N ASN A 51 -10.80 -19.68 4.19
CA ASN A 51 -9.48 -19.22 3.75
C ASN A 51 -9.08 -17.87 4.38
N ARG A 52 -7.79 -17.52 4.28
CA ARG A 52 -7.26 -16.26 4.81
C ARG A 52 -7.52 -15.09 3.87
N MET A 53 -7.73 -13.92 4.46
CA MET A 53 -7.95 -12.65 3.79
C MET A 53 -7.07 -11.58 4.40
N LEU A 54 -6.83 -10.51 3.66
CA LEU A 54 -6.07 -9.35 4.12
C LEU A 54 -7.01 -8.17 4.39
N LEU A 55 -6.85 -7.54 5.55
CA LEU A 55 -7.53 -6.31 5.95
C LEU A 55 -6.56 -5.14 5.85
N ILE A 56 -7.03 -4.04 5.27
CA ILE A 56 -6.40 -2.71 5.37
C ILE A 56 -7.48 -1.73 5.79
N GLU A 57 -7.28 -1.04 6.91
CA GLU A 57 -8.26 -0.10 7.45
C GLU A 57 -7.61 1.20 7.91
N ASP A 58 -8.17 2.33 7.52
CA ASP A 58 -7.79 3.66 8.01
C ASP A 58 -9.00 4.42 8.55
N ASN A 59 -8.75 5.39 9.43
CA ASN A 59 -9.76 6.29 9.97
C ASN A 59 -9.71 7.70 9.35
N GLY A 60 -9.30 7.78 8.08
CA GLY A 60 -9.23 9.01 7.31
C GLY A 60 -10.60 9.58 6.92
N GLY A 61 -10.62 10.43 5.90
CA GLY A 61 -11.85 11.13 5.50
C GLY A 61 -12.90 10.23 4.82
N GLY A 62 -12.51 9.01 4.44
CA GLY A 62 -13.33 8.10 3.66
C GLY A 62 -13.62 8.61 2.24
N MET A 63 -14.61 7.98 1.61
CA MET A 63 -15.04 8.25 0.24
C MET A 63 -16.54 8.45 0.21
N ASP A 64 -16.96 9.57 -0.38
CA ASP A 64 -18.34 9.70 -0.84
C ASP A 64 -18.60 8.74 -2.02
N PRO A 65 -19.86 8.49 -2.39
CA PRO A 65 -20.19 7.59 -3.49
C PRO A 65 -19.43 7.86 -4.80
N GLU A 66 -19.13 9.12 -5.10
CA GLU A 66 -18.46 9.50 -6.35
C GLU A 66 -16.96 9.21 -6.29
N LYS A 67 -16.30 9.57 -5.20
CA LYS A 67 -14.90 9.20 -4.94
C LYS A 67 -14.74 7.68 -4.91
N MET A 68 -15.72 6.94 -4.38
CA MET A 68 -15.73 5.48 -4.39
C MET A 68 -15.82 4.90 -5.83
N ARG A 69 -16.69 5.43 -6.68
CA ARG A 69 -16.76 5.03 -8.11
C ARG A 69 -15.45 5.31 -8.84
N GLN A 70 -14.86 6.48 -8.60
CA GLN A 70 -13.57 6.87 -9.15
C GLN A 70 -12.44 5.94 -8.67
N CYS A 71 -12.46 5.57 -7.38
CA CYS A 71 -11.55 4.61 -6.79
C CYS A 71 -11.65 3.23 -7.45
N MET A 72 -12.85 2.82 -7.88
CA MET A 72 -13.09 1.55 -8.57
C MET A 72 -12.87 1.60 -10.09
N SER A 73 -12.89 2.79 -10.69
CA SER A 73 -12.74 2.99 -12.14
C SER A 73 -11.28 3.10 -12.56
N LEU A 74 -10.88 2.41 -13.63
CA LEU A 74 -9.50 2.48 -14.16
C LEU A 74 -9.19 3.88 -14.73
N GLY A 75 -7.97 4.38 -14.47
CA GLY A 75 -7.46 5.61 -15.07
C GLY A 75 -7.94 6.93 -14.46
N TYR A 76 -8.63 6.91 -13.31
CA TYR A 76 -9.09 8.13 -12.64
C TYR A 76 -8.28 8.43 -11.37
N SER A 77 -7.68 9.64 -11.30
CA SER A 77 -7.03 10.19 -10.11
C SER A 77 -7.40 11.65 -9.90
N ALA A 78 -8.24 11.95 -8.91
CA ALA A 78 -8.48 13.33 -8.48
C ALA A 78 -7.23 13.96 -7.81
N LYS A 79 -6.33 13.14 -7.29
CA LYS A 79 -5.11 13.55 -6.56
C LYS A 79 -3.99 14.08 -7.47
N SER A 80 -4.09 13.87 -8.79
CA SER A 80 -3.16 14.44 -9.79
C SER A 80 -3.04 15.97 -9.75
N LYS A 81 -3.98 16.67 -9.08
CA LYS A 81 -4.02 18.13 -8.95
C LYS A 81 -3.54 18.68 -7.60
N LEU A 82 -3.19 17.83 -6.62
CA LEU A 82 -2.75 18.25 -5.28
C LEU A 82 -1.24 18.05 -5.13
N ALA A 83 -0.51 19.15 -4.93
CA ALA A 83 0.91 19.10 -4.58
C ALA A 83 1.11 18.29 -3.29
N ASN A 84 2.15 17.45 -3.25
CA ASN A 84 2.59 16.64 -2.10
C ASN A 84 1.76 15.39 -1.75
N THR A 85 0.87 14.91 -2.63
CA THR A 85 0.27 13.56 -2.47
C THR A 85 1.12 12.49 -3.15
N ILE A 86 1.22 11.31 -2.51
CA ILE A 86 2.00 10.19 -3.04
C ILE A 86 1.22 9.49 -4.17
N GLY A 87 -0.11 9.40 -4.05
CA GLY A 87 -0.98 8.77 -5.04
C GLY A 87 -1.29 9.67 -6.24
N GLN A 88 -0.49 9.65 -7.30
CA GLN A 88 -0.71 10.51 -8.47
C GLN A 88 -1.43 9.81 -9.65
N TYR A 89 -1.18 8.52 -9.88
CA TYR A 89 -1.56 7.83 -11.12
C TYR A 89 -2.96 7.20 -11.15
N GLY A 90 -3.71 7.17 -10.03
CA GLY A 90 -5.11 6.68 -10.01
C GLY A 90 -5.31 5.17 -10.22
N ASN A 91 -4.21 4.44 -10.45
CA ASN A 91 -4.21 2.99 -10.66
C ASN A 91 -3.68 2.19 -9.48
N GLY A 92 -2.93 2.80 -8.55
CA GLY A 92 -2.27 2.12 -7.43
C GLY A 92 -3.20 1.16 -6.69
N PHE A 93 -4.36 1.63 -6.23
CA PHE A 93 -5.35 0.77 -5.55
C PHE A 93 -5.71 -0.50 -6.33
N LYS A 94 -6.04 -0.38 -7.62
CA LYS A 94 -6.47 -1.54 -8.44
C LYS A 94 -5.31 -2.49 -8.68
N THR A 95 -4.15 -1.94 -9.07
CA THR A 95 -2.95 -2.73 -9.35
C THR A 95 -2.52 -3.51 -8.11
N SER A 96 -2.48 -2.85 -6.96
CA SER A 96 -1.98 -3.42 -5.71
C SER A 96 -2.95 -4.43 -5.12
N THR A 97 -4.26 -4.15 -5.13
CA THR A 97 -5.25 -5.12 -4.65
C THR A 97 -5.28 -6.38 -5.51
N MET A 98 -5.29 -6.22 -6.83
CA MET A 98 -5.25 -7.35 -7.77
C MET A 98 -3.91 -8.11 -7.74
N ARG A 99 -2.81 -7.48 -7.26
CA ARG A 99 -1.54 -8.18 -7.03
C ARG A 99 -1.56 -9.04 -5.77
N LEU A 100 -2.35 -8.69 -4.77
CA LEU A 100 -2.40 -9.40 -3.48
C LEU A 100 -3.46 -10.51 -3.47
N GLY A 101 -4.57 -10.33 -4.18
CA GLY A 101 -5.58 -11.37 -4.37
C GLY A 101 -6.45 -11.12 -5.59
N ALA A 102 -7.26 -12.12 -5.94
CA ALA A 102 -8.14 -12.04 -7.09
C ALA A 102 -9.32 -11.07 -6.87
N ASP A 103 -9.73 -10.87 -5.62
CA ASP A 103 -10.96 -10.16 -5.30
C ASP A 103 -10.77 -9.19 -4.13
N VAL A 104 -11.42 -8.02 -4.23
CA VAL A 104 -11.42 -7.01 -3.17
C VAL A 104 -12.81 -6.41 -2.98
N ILE A 105 -13.20 -6.28 -1.72
CA ILE A 105 -14.38 -5.54 -1.31
C ILE A 105 -13.96 -4.37 -0.43
N VAL A 106 -14.53 -3.20 -0.70
CA VAL A 106 -14.21 -1.96 0.02
C VAL A 106 -15.47 -1.40 0.65
N PHE A 107 -15.34 -1.05 1.92
CA PHE A 107 -16.31 -0.31 2.71
C PHE A 107 -15.72 1.05 3.00
N SER A 108 -16.47 2.12 2.78
CA SER A 108 -16.01 3.46 3.14
C SER A 108 -17.15 4.27 3.71
N ARG A 109 -16.87 4.99 4.80
CA ARG A 109 -17.80 5.92 5.43
C ARG A 109 -17.23 7.32 5.36
N CYS A 110 -18.01 8.24 4.83
CA CYS A 110 -17.68 9.65 4.69
C CYS A 110 -18.68 10.47 5.54
N PRO A 111 -18.21 11.37 6.43
CA PRO A 111 -19.10 12.18 7.25
C PRO A 111 -19.87 13.23 6.44
N GLY A 112 -19.55 13.42 5.16
CA GLY A 112 -20.05 14.51 4.34
C GLY A 112 -19.17 15.76 4.49
N LYS A 113 -19.13 16.58 3.44
CA LYS A 113 -18.46 17.90 3.44
C LYS A 113 -19.43 18.93 2.89
N ASP A 114 -19.28 20.19 3.31
CA ASP A 114 -20.00 21.34 2.74
C ASP A 114 -21.54 21.21 2.76
N GLY A 115 -22.09 20.74 3.89
CA GLY A 115 -23.53 20.57 4.08
C GLY A 115 -24.13 19.32 3.44
N LYS A 116 -23.31 18.42 2.87
CA LYS A 116 -23.76 17.11 2.41
C LYS A 116 -23.93 16.15 3.58
N SER A 117 -24.93 15.27 3.47
CA SER A 117 -25.18 14.18 4.41
C SER A 117 -24.01 13.19 4.48
N SER A 118 -23.88 12.50 5.61
CA SER A 118 -22.96 11.38 5.74
C SER A 118 -23.38 10.24 4.81
N THR A 119 -22.41 9.57 4.21
CA THR A 119 -22.60 8.46 3.28
C THR A 119 -21.75 7.27 3.68
N GLN A 120 -22.22 6.07 3.36
CA GLN A 120 -21.40 4.86 3.43
C GLN A 120 -21.61 4.04 2.17
N SER A 121 -20.52 3.54 1.60
CA SER A 121 -20.51 2.89 0.29
C SER A 121 -19.78 1.55 0.36
N ILE A 122 -20.31 0.56 -0.37
CA ILE A 122 -19.72 -0.75 -0.56
C ILE A 122 -19.42 -0.91 -2.05
N GLY A 123 -18.22 -1.37 -2.39
CA GLY A 123 -17.86 -1.65 -3.78
C GLY A 123 -17.07 -2.95 -3.89
N LEU A 124 -17.42 -3.76 -4.87
CA LEU A 124 -16.81 -5.06 -5.13
C LEU A 124 -16.07 -5.05 -6.46
N LEU A 125 -14.74 -5.17 -6.42
CA LEU A 125 -13.93 -5.44 -7.59
C LEU A 125 -13.45 -6.90 -7.52
N SER A 126 -14.14 -7.77 -8.24
CA SER A 126 -13.90 -9.22 -8.18
C SER A 126 -13.53 -9.78 -9.55
N TYR A 127 -12.27 -10.19 -9.70
CA TYR A 127 -11.82 -10.90 -10.90
C TYR A 127 -12.56 -12.23 -11.07
N THR A 128 -12.84 -12.92 -9.96
CA THR A 128 -13.57 -14.19 -9.95
C THR A 128 -14.97 -14.02 -10.51
N PHE A 129 -15.75 -13.04 -10.02
CA PHE A 129 -17.07 -12.70 -10.56
C PHE A 129 -17.02 -12.41 -12.06
N LEU A 130 -16.09 -11.54 -12.49
CA LEU A 130 -16.01 -11.11 -13.89
C LEU A 130 -15.68 -12.29 -14.82
N ARG A 131 -14.75 -13.16 -14.41
CA ARG A 131 -14.34 -14.33 -15.21
C ARG A 131 -15.39 -15.43 -15.21
N SER A 132 -15.92 -15.79 -14.05
CA SER A 132 -16.90 -16.87 -13.91
C SER A 132 -18.24 -16.55 -14.59
N THR A 133 -18.59 -15.26 -14.73
CA THR A 133 -19.80 -14.84 -15.45
C THR A 133 -19.55 -14.40 -16.90
N GLY A 134 -18.33 -14.58 -17.41
CA GLY A 134 -17.99 -14.30 -18.81
C GLY A 134 -18.13 -12.84 -19.21
N LYS A 135 -17.89 -11.88 -18.30
CA LYS A 135 -17.99 -10.45 -18.62
C LYS A 135 -16.90 -10.03 -19.59
N GLU A 136 -17.29 -9.28 -20.63
CA GLU A 136 -16.36 -8.67 -21.59
C GLU A 136 -15.85 -7.30 -21.13
N ASP A 137 -16.60 -6.64 -20.24
CA ASP A 137 -16.28 -5.35 -19.62
C ASP A 137 -16.18 -5.49 -18.09
N ILE A 138 -15.33 -4.67 -17.47
CA ILE A 138 -15.28 -4.56 -16.01
C ILE A 138 -16.59 -3.95 -15.51
N VAL A 139 -17.30 -4.71 -14.66
CA VAL A 139 -18.51 -4.31 -13.94
C VAL A 139 -18.21 -4.38 -12.46
N VAL A 140 -18.46 -3.27 -11.75
CA VAL A 140 -18.23 -3.15 -10.30
C VAL A 140 -19.58 -2.97 -9.61
N PRO A 141 -20.12 -4.01 -8.93
CA PRO A 141 -21.31 -3.86 -8.09
C PRO A 141 -21.03 -2.89 -6.94
N MET A 142 -21.95 -1.96 -6.70
CA MET A 142 -21.84 -0.96 -5.66
C MET A 142 -23.17 -0.75 -4.94
N LEU A 143 -23.09 -0.46 -3.64
CA LEU A 143 -24.21 -0.09 -2.78
C LEU A 143 -23.85 1.20 -2.06
N ASP A 144 -24.66 2.24 -2.25
CA ASP A 144 -24.47 3.53 -1.61
C ASP A 144 -25.62 3.76 -0.61
N TYR A 145 -25.30 4.24 0.59
CA TYR A 145 -26.29 4.61 1.61
C TYR A 145 -26.04 6.05 2.05
N GLU A 146 -27.12 6.77 2.33
CA GLU A 146 -27.10 8.14 2.83
C GLU A 146 -27.82 8.20 4.17
N ARG A 147 -27.21 8.90 5.13
CA ARG A 147 -27.81 9.11 6.45
C ARG A 147 -28.86 10.22 6.36
N ARG A 148 -30.12 9.90 6.68
CA ARG A 148 -31.26 10.83 6.75
C ARG A 148 -31.94 10.70 8.11
N ASP A 149 -32.13 11.81 8.80
CA ASP A 149 -32.87 11.87 10.08
C ASP A 149 -32.45 10.81 11.12
N SER A 150 -31.18 10.42 11.11
CA SER A 150 -30.50 9.39 11.94
C SER A 150 -30.50 7.95 11.41
N GLU A 151 -31.23 7.64 10.34
CA GLU A 151 -31.26 6.31 9.72
C GLU A 151 -30.45 6.24 8.42
N TRP A 152 -29.95 5.05 8.08
CA TRP A 152 -29.29 4.80 6.80
C TRP A 152 -30.32 4.43 5.74
N SER A 153 -30.45 5.29 4.73
CA SER A 153 -31.35 5.07 3.60
C SER A 153 -30.56 4.64 2.36
N LYS A 154 -31.15 3.74 1.56
CA LYS A 154 -30.56 3.29 0.28
C LYS A 154 -30.47 4.47 -0.68
N LEU A 155 -29.28 4.79 -1.15
CA LEU A 155 -29.05 5.85 -2.12
C LEU A 155 -29.10 5.25 -3.53
N GLY A 156 -30.32 5.03 -4.03
CA GLY A 156 -30.54 4.54 -5.39
C GLY A 156 -30.27 5.63 -6.44
N ARG A 157 -29.17 5.52 -7.19
CA ARG A 157 -28.98 6.29 -8.45
C ARG A 157 -29.61 5.62 -9.66
N SER A 158 -29.99 4.35 -9.52
CA SER A 158 -30.58 3.48 -10.54
C SER A 158 -31.91 2.89 -10.05
N SER A 159 -32.52 1.99 -10.82
CA SER A 159 -33.77 1.35 -10.41
C SER A 159 -33.59 0.45 -9.17
N LEU A 160 -34.66 0.19 -8.42
CA LEU A 160 -34.66 -0.77 -7.30
C LEU A 160 -34.23 -2.19 -7.76
N ILE A 161 -34.50 -2.53 -9.02
CA ILE A 161 -34.08 -3.81 -9.62
C ILE A 161 -32.55 -3.90 -9.69
N ASP A 162 -31.88 -2.80 -10.03
CA ASP A 162 -30.41 -2.73 -10.10
C ASP A 162 -29.79 -2.84 -8.69
N TRP A 163 -30.44 -2.26 -7.68
CA TRP A 163 -30.04 -2.41 -6.29
C TRP A 163 -30.05 -3.88 -5.85
N ASP A 164 -31.19 -4.57 -6.03
CA ASP A 164 -31.34 -5.97 -5.61
C ASP A 164 -30.35 -6.88 -6.34
N LYS A 165 -30.07 -6.58 -7.61
CA LYS A 165 -29.05 -7.28 -8.39
C LYS A 165 -27.64 -7.05 -7.83
N ASN A 166 -27.30 -5.82 -7.44
CA ASN A 166 -26.00 -5.52 -6.83
C ASN A 166 -25.85 -6.20 -5.48
N VAL A 167 -26.86 -6.16 -4.60
CA VAL A 167 -26.85 -6.87 -3.31
C VAL A 167 -26.62 -8.37 -3.53
N LYS A 168 -27.42 -9.00 -4.40
CA LYS A 168 -27.27 -10.42 -4.74
C LYS A 168 -25.88 -10.75 -5.26
N THR A 169 -25.34 -9.90 -6.13
CA THR A 169 -23.98 -10.10 -6.69
C THR A 169 -22.93 -9.98 -5.60
N ILE A 170 -22.99 -8.96 -4.74
CA ILE A 170 -21.99 -8.77 -3.67
C ILE A 170 -22.07 -9.91 -2.67
N VAL A 171 -23.25 -10.30 -2.21
CA VAL A 171 -23.43 -11.42 -1.28
C VAL A 171 -22.96 -12.74 -1.89
N GLN A 172 -23.22 -12.98 -3.18
CA GLN A 172 -22.77 -14.20 -3.85
C GLN A 172 -21.24 -14.28 -3.91
N TRP A 173 -20.58 -13.20 -4.34
CA TRP A 173 -19.17 -13.21 -4.73
C TRP A 173 -18.21 -12.65 -3.67
N SER A 174 -18.72 -12.11 -2.56
CA SER A 174 -17.91 -11.66 -1.42
C SER A 174 -17.82 -12.71 -0.30
N PRO A 175 -16.96 -12.47 0.71
CA PRO A 175 -16.87 -13.29 1.93
C PRO A 175 -18.10 -13.22 2.84
N PHE A 176 -19.08 -12.38 2.53
CA PHE A 176 -20.26 -12.12 3.37
C PHE A 176 -21.50 -12.84 2.84
N SER A 177 -22.37 -13.28 3.74
CA SER A 177 -23.51 -14.16 3.40
C SER A 177 -24.85 -13.42 3.29
N SER A 178 -24.90 -12.14 3.66
CA SER A 178 -26.13 -11.35 3.71
C SER A 178 -25.85 -9.83 3.61
N GLU A 179 -26.88 -9.03 3.33
CA GLU A 179 -26.77 -7.55 3.37
C GLU A 179 -26.48 -7.08 4.82
N GLU A 180 -27.03 -7.77 5.80
CA GLU A 180 -26.80 -7.52 7.22
C GLU A 180 -25.33 -7.74 7.60
N ASP A 181 -24.69 -8.82 7.10
CA ASP A 181 -23.26 -9.06 7.35
C ASP A 181 -22.35 -8.02 6.70
N LEU A 182 -22.76 -7.49 5.54
CA LEU A 182 -22.08 -6.38 4.88
C LEU A 182 -22.20 -5.10 5.71
N LEU A 183 -23.41 -4.77 6.19
CA LEU A 183 -23.64 -3.57 7.00
C LEU A 183 -22.91 -3.64 8.34
N ARG A 184 -22.80 -4.82 8.95
CA ARG A 184 -21.99 -5.05 10.17
C ARG A 184 -20.52 -4.67 10.02
N GLN A 185 -19.98 -4.64 8.78
CA GLN A 185 -18.60 -4.17 8.59
C GLN A 185 -18.44 -2.69 8.92
N PHE A 186 -19.50 -1.88 8.79
CA PHE A 186 -19.45 -0.48 9.18
C PHE A 186 -19.58 -0.25 10.69
N ASP A 187 -20.04 -1.24 11.45
CA ASP A 187 -20.09 -1.19 12.92
C ASP A 187 -18.69 -1.37 13.54
N LEU A 188 -17.77 -2.00 12.78
CA LEU A 188 -16.36 -2.15 13.15
C LEU A 188 -15.54 -0.89 12.86
N MET A 189 -16.09 0.03 12.06
CA MET A 189 -15.45 1.28 11.67
C MET A 189 -15.94 2.44 12.52
N ASN A 190 -15.12 3.49 12.60
CA ASN A 190 -15.55 4.78 13.15
C ASN A 190 -16.62 5.46 12.26
N ASP A 191 -16.98 6.69 12.59
CA ASP A 191 -17.89 7.53 11.80
C ASP A 191 -17.30 7.99 10.45
N ARG A 192 -16.01 7.72 10.21
CA ARG A 192 -15.28 7.94 8.96
C ARG A 192 -14.20 6.89 8.75
N GLY A 193 -13.77 6.74 7.50
CA GLY A 193 -12.61 5.93 7.14
C GLY A 193 -12.88 4.97 5.99
N THR A 194 -11.91 4.10 5.73
CA THR A 194 -11.98 3.08 4.67
C THR A 194 -11.51 1.74 5.22
N ARG A 195 -12.25 0.68 4.89
CA ARG A 195 -11.94 -0.71 5.24
C ARG A 195 -11.93 -1.53 3.95
N ILE A 196 -10.77 -2.08 3.62
CA ILE A 196 -10.48 -2.84 2.40
C ILE A 196 -10.23 -4.29 2.82
N ILE A 197 -10.95 -5.23 2.21
CA ILE A 197 -10.76 -6.66 2.43
C ILE A 197 -10.40 -7.30 1.11
N ILE A 198 -9.18 -7.82 1.01
CA ILE A 198 -8.66 -8.55 -0.15
C ILE A 198 -8.72 -10.05 0.18
N TYR A 199 -9.30 -10.83 -0.71
CA TYR A 199 -9.53 -12.26 -0.50
C TYR A 199 -9.30 -13.03 -1.80
N ASN A 200 -9.30 -14.36 -1.69
CA ASN A 200 -8.76 -15.23 -2.73
C ASN A 200 -7.32 -14.80 -3.07
N LEU A 201 -6.51 -14.73 -2.01
CA LEU A 201 -5.10 -14.38 -2.07
C LEU A 201 -4.34 -15.35 -2.98
N TRP A 202 -3.29 -14.88 -3.64
CA TRP A 202 -2.57 -15.70 -4.60
C TRP A 202 -1.78 -16.82 -3.93
N GLU A 203 -1.89 -18.00 -4.53
CA GLU A 203 -1.17 -19.22 -4.18
C GLU A 203 -0.15 -19.54 -5.28
N ASP A 204 0.94 -20.21 -4.89
CA ASP A 204 1.89 -20.80 -5.81
C ASP A 204 1.37 -22.11 -6.43
N ASP A 205 2.17 -22.73 -7.31
CA ASP A 205 1.81 -23.99 -7.97
C ASP A 205 1.63 -25.17 -7.00
N GLN A 206 2.03 -25.02 -5.73
CA GLN A 206 1.85 -26.01 -4.66
C GLN A 206 0.58 -25.75 -3.84
N GLY A 207 -0.24 -24.77 -4.21
CA GLY A 207 -1.46 -24.39 -3.49
C GLY A 207 -1.18 -23.62 -2.21
N MET A 208 0.00 -23.01 -2.11
CA MET A 208 0.47 -22.38 -0.90
C MET A 208 0.51 -20.86 -1.06
N LEU A 209 -0.05 -20.12 -0.09
CA LEU A 209 -0.06 -18.65 -0.13
C LEU A 209 1.35 -18.06 -0.24
N GLU A 210 1.53 -17.04 -1.08
CA GLU A 210 2.76 -16.24 -1.15
C GLU A 210 3.04 -15.52 0.19
N LEU A 211 1.97 -15.10 0.86
CA LEU A 211 1.99 -14.44 2.17
C LEU A 211 1.97 -15.48 3.30
N ASP A 212 2.95 -15.37 4.19
CA ASP A 212 3.05 -16.09 5.44
C ASP A 212 2.52 -15.22 6.58
N PHE A 213 1.55 -15.76 7.30
CA PHE A 213 0.88 -15.13 8.45
C PHE A 213 1.16 -15.86 9.77
N ASP A 214 1.98 -16.92 9.73
CA ASP A 214 2.18 -17.87 10.83
C ASP A 214 3.58 -17.79 11.44
N SER A 215 4.63 -17.58 10.63
CA SER A 215 6.02 -17.57 11.12
C SER A 215 6.26 -16.52 12.22
N ASP A 216 5.62 -15.36 12.11
CA ASP A 216 5.64 -14.31 13.13
C ASP A 216 4.22 -13.76 13.29
N PRO A 217 3.59 -13.90 14.47
CA PRO A 217 2.21 -13.48 14.68
C PRO A 217 1.99 -11.97 14.50
N HIS A 218 3.06 -11.17 14.63
CA HIS A 218 3.03 -9.71 14.50
C HIS A 218 3.55 -9.22 13.14
N ASP A 219 3.80 -10.09 12.17
CA ASP A 219 4.29 -9.71 10.85
C ASP A 219 3.47 -10.37 9.73
N ILE A 220 3.62 -9.83 8.53
CA ILE A 220 3.18 -10.49 7.29
C ILE A 220 4.45 -10.65 6.45
N GLN A 221 4.84 -11.90 6.20
CA GLN A 221 6.09 -12.18 5.52
C GLN A 221 5.86 -12.73 4.11
N LEU A 222 6.80 -12.48 3.20
CA LEU A 222 6.84 -13.18 1.92
C LEU A 222 7.53 -14.53 2.09
N ARG A 223 7.03 -15.53 1.35
CA ARG A 223 7.69 -16.84 1.20
C ARG A 223 8.62 -16.87 -0.01
N GLY A 224 9.34 -17.98 -0.13
CA GLY A 224 10.19 -18.27 -1.28
C GLY A 224 11.46 -17.41 -1.33
N VAL A 225 11.87 -17.01 -2.54
CA VAL A 225 13.19 -16.42 -2.84
C VAL A 225 13.51 -15.14 -2.07
N ASN A 226 12.50 -14.42 -1.59
CA ASN A 226 12.70 -13.19 -0.82
C ASN A 226 13.05 -13.46 0.66
N ARG A 227 12.77 -14.68 1.16
CA ARG A 227 12.99 -15.11 2.54
C ARG A 227 14.24 -15.97 2.65
N ASP A 228 15.37 -15.31 2.82
CA ASP A 228 16.65 -15.98 3.06
C ASP A 228 16.87 -16.27 4.55
N GLU A 229 16.93 -17.56 4.92
CA GLU A 229 17.18 -17.99 6.29
C GLU A 229 18.52 -17.50 6.86
N LYS A 230 19.53 -17.35 6.01
CA LYS A 230 20.82 -16.81 6.43
C LYS A 230 20.67 -15.35 6.83
N SER A 231 19.98 -14.55 6.02
CA SER A 231 19.67 -13.15 6.33
C SER A 231 18.85 -13.01 7.61
N ILE A 232 17.88 -13.90 7.86
CA ILE A 232 17.11 -13.93 9.11
C ILE A 232 18.02 -14.16 10.32
N LYS A 233 18.88 -15.18 10.28
CA LYS A 233 19.84 -15.47 11.36
C LYS A 233 20.80 -14.30 11.58
N MET A 234 21.28 -13.69 10.50
CA MET A 234 22.16 -12.52 10.57
C MET A 234 21.45 -11.30 11.16
N ALA A 235 20.17 -11.09 10.88
CA ALA A 235 19.41 -9.97 11.40
C ALA A 235 19.26 -10.01 12.93
N SER A 236 19.26 -11.20 13.53
CA SER A 236 19.30 -11.37 14.99
C SER A 236 20.68 -11.05 15.60
N GLN A 237 21.76 -11.24 14.83
CA GLN A 237 23.14 -11.01 15.28
C GLN A 237 23.59 -9.56 15.05
N PHE A 238 23.08 -8.92 14.00
CA PHE A 238 23.50 -7.60 13.51
C PHE A 238 22.30 -6.64 13.46
N PRO A 239 21.91 -6.05 14.61
CA PRO A 239 20.68 -5.28 14.71
C PRO A 239 20.67 -4.01 13.84
N ASN A 240 21.82 -3.35 13.63
CA ASN A 240 21.92 -2.17 12.76
C ASN A 240 21.88 -2.53 11.27
N SER A 241 22.00 -3.82 10.94
CA SER A 241 21.87 -4.37 9.59
C SER A 241 20.52 -5.03 9.35
N ARG A 242 19.67 -5.13 10.37
CA ARG A 242 18.39 -5.86 10.32
C ARG A 242 17.55 -5.43 9.13
N HIS A 243 17.33 -4.13 8.96
CA HIS A 243 16.50 -3.61 7.87
C HIS A 243 17.00 -4.01 6.49
N PHE A 244 18.31 -3.95 6.24
CA PHE A 244 18.92 -4.43 4.99
C PHE A 244 18.67 -5.92 4.75
N LEU A 245 18.75 -6.73 5.82
CA LEU A 245 18.64 -8.18 5.77
C LEU A 245 17.18 -8.65 5.65
N THR A 246 16.22 -7.90 6.18
CA THR A 246 14.83 -8.37 6.30
C THR A 246 13.80 -7.63 5.45
N TYR A 247 14.10 -6.44 4.92
CA TYR A 247 13.08 -5.64 4.20
C TYR A 247 12.43 -6.38 3.04
N LYS A 248 13.15 -7.30 2.36
CA LYS A 248 12.66 -8.01 1.18
C LYS A 248 11.51 -8.98 1.48
N HIS A 249 11.44 -9.53 2.70
CA HIS A 249 10.39 -10.48 3.09
C HIS A 249 9.52 -10.00 4.24
N SER A 250 10.03 -9.22 5.20
CA SER A 250 9.25 -8.76 6.35
C SER A 250 8.54 -7.45 6.03
N LEU A 251 7.21 -7.46 6.01
CA LEU A 251 6.42 -6.25 5.81
C LEU A 251 6.67 -5.26 6.95
N ARG A 252 6.75 -5.73 8.20
CA ARG A 252 7.10 -4.90 9.36
C ARG A 252 8.42 -4.17 9.18
N SER A 253 9.46 -4.89 8.73
CA SER A 253 10.78 -4.31 8.46
C SER A 253 10.79 -3.34 7.28
N TYR A 254 9.94 -3.53 6.28
CA TYR A 254 9.87 -2.62 5.14
C TYR A 254 9.09 -1.36 5.51
N VAL A 255 7.96 -1.52 6.19
CA VAL A 255 7.07 -0.42 6.59
C VAL A 255 7.72 0.50 7.61
N SER A 256 8.57 -0.02 8.51
CA SER A 256 9.32 0.82 9.47
C SER A 256 10.19 1.88 8.81
N ILE A 257 10.68 1.63 7.59
CA ILE A 257 11.51 2.55 6.80
C ILE A 257 10.79 3.12 5.58
N LEU A 258 9.49 2.83 5.41
CA LEU A 258 8.77 3.17 4.18
C LEU A 258 8.66 4.69 3.96
N TYR A 259 8.54 5.42 5.07
CA TYR A 259 8.47 6.87 5.09
C TYR A 259 9.69 7.45 5.77
N LEU A 260 10.26 8.52 5.20
CA LEU A 260 11.40 9.21 5.81
C LEU A 260 11.01 9.81 7.17
N ARG A 261 9.75 10.25 7.30
CA ARG A 261 9.15 10.81 8.52
C ARG A 261 7.69 10.38 8.64
N ILE A 262 7.26 10.03 9.85
CA ILE A 262 5.86 9.78 10.18
C ILE A 262 5.25 11.06 10.79
N PRO A 263 4.07 11.51 10.33
CA PRO A 263 3.38 12.65 10.91
C PRO A 263 3.10 12.42 12.40
N PRO A 264 3.21 13.46 13.26
CA PRO A 264 2.92 13.33 14.68
C PRO A 264 1.52 12.75 14.92
N GLY A 265 1.44 11.69 15.72
CA GLY A 265 0.18 11.04 16.07
C GLY A 265 -0.37 10.06 15.04
N PHE A 266 0.26 9.89 13.88
CA PHE A 266 -0.10 8.83 12.93
C PHE A 266 0.55 7.50 13.32
N ARG A 267 -0.23 6.43 13.37
CA ARG A 267 0.22 5.08 13.74
C ARG A 267 0.08 4.12 12.56
N ILE A 268 1.11 3.32 12.33
CA ILE A 268 1.00 2.17 11.43
C ILE A 268 0.91 0.93 12.30
N ILE A 269 -0.20 0.22 12.22
CA ILE A 269 -0.51 -0.96 13.02
C ILE A 269 -0.47 -2.16 12.08
N LEU A 270 0.34 -3.15 12.40
CA LEU A 270 0.44 -4.38 11.64
C LEU A 270 0.18 -5.55 12.59
N ARG A 271 -0.79 -6.41 12.27
CA ARG A 271 -1.09 -7.61 13.05
C ARG A 271 -1.31 -7.29 14.54
N GLY A 272 -2.11 -6.25 14.79
CA GLY A 272 -2.45 -5.76 16.13
C GLY A 272 -1.33 -5.03 16.90
N THR A 273 -0.14 -4.87 16.33
CA THR A 273 1.00 -4.20 17.00
C THR A 273 1.55 -3.05 16.17
N ASP A 274 1.81 -1.92 16.82
CA ASP A 274 2.42 -0.74 16.20
C ASP A 274 3.77 -1.10 15.54
N VAL A 275 3.98 -0.58 14.34
CA VAL A 275 5.26 -0.64 13.65
C VAL A 275 6.09 0.55 14.12
N GLU A 276 7.21 0.26 14.79
CA GLU A 276 8.16 1.29 15.20
C GLU A 276 8.82 1.89 13.95
N HIS A 277 8.72 3.21 13.80
CA HIS A 277 9.39 3.92 12.73
C HIS A 277 10.90 3.89 12.94
N HIS A 278 11.64 3.61 11.87
CA HIS A 278 13.09 3.53 11.92
C HIS A 278 13.74 4.50 10.93
N ASN A 279 14.59 5.38 11.45
CA ASN A 279 15.46 6.20 10.61
C ASN A 279 16.79 5.46 10.37
N VAL A 280 17.06 5.07 9.14
CA VAL A 280 18.29 4.34 8.74
C VAL A 280 19.57 5.12 9.09
N VAL A 281 19.52 6.45 9.22
CA VAL A 281 20.67 7.24 9.69
C VAL A 281 21.10 6.82 11.11
N ASN A 282 20.18 6.30 11.93
CA ASN A 282 20.49 5.80 13.27
C ASN A 282 21.35 4.54 13.26
N ASP A 283 21.40 3.80 12.15
CA ASP A 283 22.27 2.63 11.98
C ASP A 283 23.71 3.01 11.60
N MET A 284 23.96 4.29 11.30
CA MET A 284 25.24 4.78 10.78
C MET A 284 26.23 5.16 11.90
N MET A 285 27.51 5.07 11.56
CA MET A 285 28.65 5.65 12.24
C MET A 285 29.54 6.38 11.22
N GLN A 286 30.36 7.32 11.69
CA GLN A 286 31.25 8.13 10.84
C GLN A 286 30.48 8.80 9.69
N THR A 287 29.37 9.45 10.05
CA THR A 287 28.42 10.01 9.11
C THR A 287 28.91 11.33 8.52
N GLU A 288 28.77 11.49 7.22
CA GLU A 288 29.03 12.71 6.46
C GLU A 288 27.74 13.19 5.78
N GLN A 289 27.62 14.51 5.62
CA GLN A 289 26.52 15.13 4.88
C GLN A 289 27.05 15.83 3.64
N ILE A 290 26.51 15.47 2.48
CA ILE A 290 26.91 15.99 1.18
C ILE A 290 25.69 16.58 0.50
N THR A 291 25.81 17.83 0.03
CA THR A 291 24.74 18.45 -0.77
C THR A 291 24.97 18.16 -2.24
N TYR A 292 24.07 17.37 -2.84
CA TYR A 292 24.03 17.14 -4.26
C TYR A 292 23.14 18.17 -4.96
N ARG A 293 23.64 18.76 -6.05
CA ARG A 293 22.88 19.67 -6.92
C ARG A 293 22.86 19.08 -8.33
N PRO A 294 21.70 18.65 -8.86
CA PRO A 294 21.59 18.17 -10.22
C PRO A 294 22.04 19.25 -11.22
N GLN A 295 22.79 18.85 -12.24
CA GLN A 295 23.13 19.72 -13.36
C GLN A 295 22.10 19.48 -14.46
N TYR A 296 21.28 20.49 -14.75
CA TYR A 296 20.30 20.45 -15.82
C TYR A 296 20.97 20.84 -17.15
N GLY A 297 20.82 19.99 -18.18
CA GLY A 297 21.29 20.30 -19.54
C GLY A 297 20.52 21.47 -20.16
N ALA A 298 21.13 22.18 -21.12
CA ALA A 298 20.59 23.39 -21.75
C ALA A 298 19.17 23.25 -22.35
N ASP A 299 18.71 22.02 -22.60
CA ASP A 299 17.39 21.71 -23.19
C ASP A 299 16.29 21.40 -22.15
N SER A 300 16.61 21.40 -20.86
CA SER A 300 15.61 21.17 -19.81
C SER A 300 15.02 22.49 -19.33
N TYR A 301 13.84 22.82 -19.84
CA TYR A 301 13.02 23.93 -19.36
C TYR A 301 12.75 23.75 -17.87
N SER A 302 13.42 24.58 -17.08
CA SER A 302 13.31 24.77 -15.63
C SER A 302 12.08 24.14 -14.96
N LYS A 303 12.33 23.18 -14.06
CA LYS A 303 11.63 23.11 -12.78
C LYS A 303 12.68 23.31 -11.69
N ASP A 304 12.71 24.52 -11.13
CA ASP A 304 13.56 24.99 -10.02
C ASP A 304 15.08 24.76 -10.16
N SER A 305 15.79 25.80 -10.60
CA SER A 305 17.27 25.89 -10.60
C SER A 305 17.93 25.78 -9.21
N ASN A 306 17.14 25.63 -8.14
CA ASN A 306 17.59 25.50 -6.76
C ASN A 306 17.34 24.10 -6.15
N MET A 307 16.89 23.12 -6.93
CA MET A 307 16.71 21.76 -6.39
C MET A 307 18.05 21.18 -5.94
N SER A 308 18.09 20.68 -4.71
CA SER A 308 19.24 19.99 -4.14
C SER A 308 18.76 18.86 -3.24
N ALA A 309 19.58 17.82 -3.10
CA ALA A 309 19.36 16.76 -2.13
C ALA A 309 20.50 16.76 -1.11
N VAL A 310 20.14 16.71 0.16
CA VAL A 310 21.09 16.37 1.22
C VAL A 310 21.24 14.85 1.23
N VAL A 311 22.46 14.39 1.00
CA VAL A 311 22.84 12.98 1.07
C VAL A 311 23.55 12.78 2.40
N VAL A 312 23.00 11.89 3.22
CA VAL A 312 23.65 11.43 4.44
C VAL A 312 24.29 10.08 4.14
N ILE A 313 25.60 9.96 4.32
CA ILE A 313 26.35 8.73 4.05
C ILE A 313 27.17 8.35 5.28
N GLY A 314 27.29 7.06 5.56
CA GLY A 314 28.13 6.58 6.65
C GLY A 314 28.34 5.07 6.58
N PHE A 315 29.10 4.54 7.52
CA PHE A 315 29.23 3.10 7.70
C PHE A 315 28.12 2.59 8.60
N VAL A 316 27.51 1.46 8.29
CA VAL A 316 26.64 0.76 9.25
C VAL A 316 27.47 0.39 10.49
N LYS A 317 26.91 0.54 11.69
CA LYS A 317 27.59 0.22 12.96
C LYS A 317 28.10 -1.22 13.05
N ASP A 318 27.48 -2.13 12.31
CA ASP A 318 27.89 -3.54 12.22
C ASP A 318 29.02 -3.78 11.20
N ALA A 319 29.50 -2.75 10.49
CA ALA A 319 30.52 -2.88 9.43
C ALA A 319 31.83 -3.50 9.94
N LYS A 320 32.13 -3.33 11.24
CA LYS A 320 33.26 -3.99 11.93
C LYS A 320 33.22 -5.53 11.86
N HIS A 321 32.06 -6.11 11.58
CA HIS A 321 31.87 -7.55 11.42
C HIS A 321 31.89 -7.99 9.95
N HIS A 322 32.23 -7.09 9.02
CA HIS A 322 32.31 -7.36 7.59
C HIS A 322 31.02 -7.91 6.97
N VAL A 323 29.87 -7.53 7.53
CA VAL A 323 28.54 -7.82 6.98
C VAL A 323 28.43 -7.20 5.58
N ASP A 324 27.93 -7.94 4.60
CA ASP A 324 27.76 -7.45 3.22
C ASP A 324 26.49 -6.57 3.09
N VAL A 325 26.48 -5.46 3.83
CA VAL A 325 25.45 -4.42 3.78
C VAL A 325 26.00 -3.25 2.99
N GLN A 326 25.24 -2.76 2.02
CA GLN A 326 25.59 -1.56 1.28
C GLN A 326 24.41 -0.97 0.53
N GLY A 327 24.49 0.33 0.22
CA GLY A 327 23.60 0.99 -0.71
C GLY A 327 22.80 2.14 -0.12
N PHE A 328 22.03 2.81 -0.98
CA PHE A 328 21.33 4.04 -0.65
C PHE A 328 19.84 3.81 -0.54
N ASN A 329 19.23 4.27 0.55
CA ASN A 329 17.80 4.41 0.66
C ASN A 329 17.40 5.74 0.01
N VAL A 330 16.75 5.65 -1.15
CA VAL A 330 16.34 6.80 -1.95
C VAL A 330 14.85 7.04 -1.78
N TYR A 331 14.51 8.18 -1.19
CA TYR A 331 13.14 8.64 -0.98
C TYR A 331 12.75 9.65 -2.06
N HIS A 332 11.44 9.81 -2.27
CA HIS A 332 10.85 10.87 -3.07
C HIS A 332 9.55 11.28 -2.39
N LYS A 333 9.40 12.58 -2.07
CA LYS A 333 8.25 13.15 -1.34
C LYS A 333 7.90 12.32 -0.10
N ASN A 334 8.88 12.14 0.79
CA ASN A 334 8.82 11.37 2.02
C ASN A 334 8.68 9.84 1.85
N ARG A 335 8.60 9.30 0.63
CA ARG A 335 8.30 7.89 0.35
C ARG A 335 9.52 7.13 -0.21
N LEU A 336 9.85 5.97 0.36
CA LEU A 336 11.01 5.15 -0.02
C LEU A 336 10.83 4.49 -1.40
N ILE A 337 11.51 4.97 -2.44
CA ILE A 337 11.38 4.41 -3.79
C ILE A 337 12.36 3.25 -4.02
N LYS A 338 13.61 3.41 -3.56
CA LYS A 338 14.65 2.39 -3.69
C LYS A 338 15.30 2.09 -2.34
N PRO A 339 14.94 0.96 -1.69
CA PRO A 339 15.65 0.49 -0.50
C PRO A 339 17.04 -0.04 -0.87
N PHE A 340 18.06 0.42 -0.14
CA PHE A 340 19.45 -0.07 -0.23
C PHE A 340 19.97 -0.24 -1.67
N TRP A 341 19.78 0.77 -2.51
CA TRP A 341 20.24 0.75 -3.89
C TRP A 341 21.77 0.69 -3.94
N ARG A 342 22.27 -0.46 -4.38
CA ARG A 342 23.70 -0.69 -4.56
C ARG A 342 24.20 0.05 -5.80
N ILE A 343 25.00 1.09 -5.58
CA ILE A 343 25.60 1.91 -6.63
C ILE A 343 27.05 1.53 -6.93
N TRP A 344 27.73 0.87 -5.98
CA TRP A 344 29.14 0.48 -6.11
C TRP A 344 29.25 -1.04 -6.21
N ASN A 345 29.81 -1.52 -7.32
CA ASN A 345 30.02 -2.94 -7.61
C ASN A 345 31.50 -3.19 -7.87
N ALA A 346 32.34 -2.99 -6.87
CA ALA A 346 33.74 -3.38 -6.94
C ALA A 346 33.90 -4.90 -6.86
N ALA A 347 34.94 -5.44 -7.53
CA ALA A 347 35.28 -6.86 -7.45
C ALA A 347 35.80 -7.28 -6.05
N GLY A 348 36.21 -6.31 -5.23
CA GLY A 348 36.71 -6.53 -3.86
C GLY A 348 35.69 -6.19 -2.76
N SER A 349 36.20 -5.81 -1.58
CA SER A 349 35.37 -5.42 -0.42
C SER A 349 35.03 -3.92 -0.38
N ASP A 350 35.41 -3.15 -1.40
CA ASP A 350 35.20 -1.70 -1.43
C ASP A 350 33.71 -1.35 -1.39
N GLY A 351 33.37 -0.34 -0.58
CA GLY A 351 31.98 0.08 -0.36
C GLY A 351 31.19 -0.83 0.60
N ARG A 352 31.76 -1.95 1.07
CA ARG A 352 31.09 -2.78 2.08
C ARG A 352 30.89 -2.00 3.37
N GLY A 353 29.68 -2.10 3.91
CA GLY A 353 29.24 -1.40 5.11
C GLY A 353 28.77 0.02 4.84
N VAL A 354 28.92 0.57 3.64
CA VAL A 354 28.52 1.95 3.34
C VAL A 354 27.04 2.00 3.02
N ILE A 355 26.29 2.75 3.83
CA ILE A 355 24.88 3.03 3.60
C ILE A 355 24.65 4.53 3.47
N GLY A 356 23.65 4.90 2.69
CA GLY A 356 23.27 6.29 2.53
C GLY A 356 21.77 6.49 2.52
N VAL A 357 21.35 7.72 2.77
CA VAL A 357 19.95 8.17 2.73
C VAL A 357 19.91 9.48 1.97
N LEU A 358 18.98 9.60 1.02
CA LEU A 358 18.67 10.86 0.36
C LEU A 358 17.20 10.92 -0.04
N GLU A 359 16.69 12.14 -0.17
CA GLU A 359 15.40 12.42 -0.79
C GLU A 359 15.62 13.12 -2.14
N ALA A 360 15.22 12.46 -3.23
CA ALA A 360 15.44 12.88 -4.60
C ALA A 360 14.15 13.38 -5.25
N ASN A 361 13.68 14.58 -4.84
CA ASN A 361 12.43 15.18 -5.35
C ASN A 361 12.54 15.73 -6.79
N PHE A 362 13.72 15.67 -7.40
CA PHE A 362 14.01 16.14 -8.76
C PHE A 362 13.91 15.04 -9.82
N VAL A 363 13.61 13.79 -9.44
CA VAL A 363 13.37 12.66 -10.34
C VAL A 363 11.99 12.08 -10.05
N GLU A 364 11.28 11.70 -11.11
CA GLU A 364 9.96 11.09 -10.98
C GLU A 364 10.09 9.57 -10.84
N PRO A 365 9.34 8.94 -9.90
CA PRO A 365 9.29 7.49 -9.78
C PRO A 365 8.63 6.83 -11.00
N ALA A 366 9.04 5.60 -11.29
CA ALA A 366 8.33 4.72 -12.21
C ALA A 366 6.91 4.39 -11.69
N HIS A 367 6.03 3.87 -12.57
CA HIS A 367 4.62 3.61 -12.26
C HIS A 367 4.37 2.73 -11.03
N ASP A 368 5.26 1.78 -10.72
CA ASP A 368 5.14 0.89 -9.54
C ASP A 368 5.72 1.50 -8.25
N LYS A 369 6.33 2.69 -8.33
CA LYS A 369 7.06 3.39 -7.27
C LYS A 369 8.16 2.54 -6.61
N GLN A 370 8.72 1.58 -7.35
CA GLN A 370 9.85 0.75 -6.91
C GLN A 370 11.14 1.09 -7.68
N GLY A 371 11.15 2.19 -8.42
CA GLY A 371 12.29 2.73 -9.14
C GLY A 371 12.01 4.12 -9.69
N PHE A 372 12.98 4.67 -10.42
CA PHE A 372 12.89 5.95 -11.13
C PHE A 372 12.89 5.69 -12.64
N GLU A 373 12.32 6.62 -13.40
CA GLU A 373 12.27 6.58 -14.87
C GLU A 373 13.65 6.74 -15.54
#